data_AF-A0AAW2H7P8-F1
#
_entry.id   AF-A0AAW2H7P8-F1
#
_cell.length_a   1.000
_cell.length_b   1.000
_cell.length_c   1.000
_cell.angle_alpha   90.00
_cell.angle_beta   90.00
_cell.angle_gamma   90.00
#
_symmetry.space_group_name_H-M   'P 1'
#
loop_
_entity.id
_entity.type
_entity.pdbx_description
1 polymer ?
#
loop_
_entity_poly.entity_id
_entity_poly.type
_entity_poly.pdbx_seq_one_letter_code
_entity_poly.pdbx_strand_id
1 'polypeptide(L)'
;MAGCRALSGNGSGLLHMGRWYTKGPMGSGWPIDAPKQSMGRPACETQTEMLWKTRKGSTAADCPALAPLFSPFSIKTKTHTPLMVLGDHGFKQERTKSMDTIDRIEEETNNFIADHLRLFKQMWERERAFDELSVNVEKLHAKSTAFSRSIKAANSRLRNKYIKNEPHETLMRDDFSSPVEFIAAYTASYDMQACTPCKTFHKDIPYLKRFDMVFLDHMFQYIMANTESPESLETYLFHVEDTITACKKKRFCDTDFYELCTLIYVKALVFMVDQCEFKLLSYDIDGGEEVPAPYYMLLHKFSSLKLDVSGLLLRRVRSSASIGDALEKVRSFMDSVNRMAGESCRVTLFKDDARYTDRLNVSEEIVGAARVEHYSFDLFLESVVEMLVDGAKHLTDEEKYIKVINFASEIELRGLGSEDMHAKVRRHAHSMISS
;
A
#
# COMPACT_ATOMS: atom_id res chain seq x y z
N MET A 1 17.61 -42.72 42.14
CA MET A 1 16.25 -42.69 42.72
C MET A 1 15.76 -41.27 42.72
N ALA A 2 14.52 -41.09 42.28
CA ALA A 2 13.86 -39.83 42.00
C ALA A 2 13.52 -39.00 43.25
N GLY A 3 13.31 -37.70 43.06
CA GLY A 3 12.71 -36.83 44.06
C GLY A 3 12.47 -35.41 43.53
N CYS A 4 11.36 -35.23 42.81
CA CYS A 4 10.82 -33.92 42.44
C CYS A 4 10.39 -33.11 43.68
N ARG A 5 10.58 -31.79 43.66
CA ARG A 5 9.68 -30.80 44.30
C ARG A 5 9.72 -29.47 43.54
N ALA A 6 8.56 -28.83 43.51
CA ALA A 6 8.17 -27.75 42.61
C ALA A 6 8.37 -26.33 43.18
N LEU A 7 8.56 -25.39 42.25
CA LEU A 7 8.10 -23.99 42.12
C LEU A 7 7.68 -23.17 43.37
N SER A 8 8.39 -22.04 43.55
CA SER A 8 7.89 -20.65 43.71
C SER A 8 9.16 -19.76 43.74
N GLY A 9 9.31 -18.53 43.25
CA GLY A 9 8.45 -17.47 42.74
C GLY A 9 9.18 -16.15 43.04
N ASN A 10 9.17 -15.21 42.08
CA ASN A 10 9.51 -13.77 42.17
C ASN A 10 10.97 -13.30 42.15
N GLY A 11 11.23 -12.33 41.26
CA GLY A 11 12.44 -11.51 41.26
C GLY A 11 12.73 -10.78 39.94
N SER A 12 11.79 -9.96 39.47
CA SER A 12 11.91 -9.05 38.33
C SER A 12 13.04 -8.03 38.46
N GLY A 13 13.80 -7.81 37.38
CA GLY A 13 14.78 -6.73 37.24
C GLY A 13 14.76 -6.13 35.84
N LEU A 14 13.63 -5.51 35.45
CA LEU A 14 13.52 -4.66 34.27
C LEU A 14 13.87 -3.24 34.71
N LEU A 15 15.04 -2.74 34.32
CA LEU A 15 15.43 -1.35 34.54
C LEU A 15 15.13 -0.52 33.29
N HIS A 16 14.42 0.57 33.57
CA HIS A 16 13.90 1.61 32.69
C HIS A 16 14.88 2.16 31.67
N MET A 17 14.44 2.27 30.41
CA MET A 17 14.67 3.47 29.59
C MET A 17 13.47 3.73 28.68
N GLY A 18 12.69 4.75 29.05
CA GLY A 18 11.71 5.39 28.19
C GLY A 18 11.69 6.86 28.56
N ARG A 19 12.28 7.72 27.73
CA ARG A 19 12.02 9.17 27.81
C ARG A 19 10.94 9.52 26.81
N TRP A 20 9.87 10.04 27.38
CA TRP A 20 8.64 10.48 26.76
C TRP A 20 8.85 11.79 26.00
N TYR A 21 8.18 11.90 24.84
CA TYR A 21 7.76 13.16 24.27
C TYR A 21 6.65 13.76 25.14
N THR A 22 6.81 14.98 25.65
CA THR A 22 5.72 15.99 25.79
C THR A 22 6.24 17.38 26.17
N LYS A 23 5.53 18.40 25.65
CA LYS A 23 5.64 19.88 25.81
C LYS A 23 6.67 20.53 24.87
N GLY A 24 6.38 21.42 23.92
CA GLY A 24 5.29 22.38 23.60
C GLY A 24 5.98 23.61 22.94
N PRO A 25 5.32 24.57 22.23
CA PRO A 25 3.97 25.07 22.47
C PRO A 25 3.05 25.19 21.24
N MET A 26 1.79 25.49 21.57
CA MET A 26 0.60 25.67 20.74
C MET A 26 0.70 26.77 19.67
N GLY A 27 -0.02 26.58 18.56
CA GLY A 27 -0.45 27.66 17.67
C GLY A 27 -1.28 27.18 16.48
N SER A 28 -2.61 27.29 16.59
CA SER A 28 -3.66 27.15 15.55
C SER A 28 -3.78 25.78 14.84
N GLY A 29 -4.88 25.02 14.88
CA GLY A 29 -6.28 25.35 15.11
C GLY A 29 -7.08 25.08 13.84
N TRP A 30 -7.57 23.84 13.64
CA TRP A 30 -8.66 23.54 12.69
C TRP A 30 -9.59 22.46 13.27
N PRO A 31 -10.92 22.62 13.16
CA PRO A 31 -11.89 21.87 13.93
C PRO A 31 -12.30 20.56 13.28
N ILE A 32 -12.64 19.63 14.15
CA ILE A 32 -13.50 18.47 13.89
C ILE A 32 -14.91 19.01 13.69
N ASP A 33 -15.50 18.80 12.53
CA ASP A 33 -16.96 18.75 12.40
C ASP A 33 -17.36 17.66 11.41
N ALA A 34 -18.14 16.72 11.93
CA ALA A 34 -18.94 15.79 11.16
C ALA A 34 -20.17 16.53 10.59
N PRO A 35 -20.74 16.01 9.49
CA PRO A 35 -22.18 15.92 9.44
C PRO A 35 -22.65 14.48 9.18
N LYS A 36 -23.48 14.01 10.12
CA LYS A 36 -24.53 13.02 9.85
C LYS A 36 -25.55 13.64 8.89
N GLN A 37 -25.86 12.96 7.80
CA GLN A 37 -27.21 12.80 7.21
C GLN A 37 -27.05 12.00 5.91
N SER A 38 -27.40 10.72 5.93
CA SER A 38 -28.68 10.18 5.48
C SER A 38 -28.88 10.25 3.96
N MET A 39 -28.54 9.14 3.29
CA MET A 39 -29.31 8.66 2.14
C MET A 39 -29.34 7.14 2.23
N GLY A 40 -30.48 6.62 2.70
CA GLY A 40 -30.77 5.21 2.74
C GLY A 40 -30.77 4.63 1.33
N ARG A 41 -30.02 3.54 1.14
CA ARG A 41 -30.29 2.58 0.08
C ARG A 41 -30.96 1.39 0.74
N PRO A 42 -32.21 1.05 0.39
CA PRO A 42 -32.78 -0.19 0.86
C PRO A 42 -32.12 -1.36 0.12
N ALA A 43 -31.81 -2.38 0.89
CA ALA A 43 -31.55 -3.73 0.42
C ALA A 43 -32.72 -4.17 -0.47
N CYS A 44 -32.41 -4.55 -1.72
CA CYS A 44 -33.35 -5.29 -2.55
C CYS A 44 -32.97 -6.78 -2.44
N GLU A 45 -33.25 -7.35 -1.28
CA GLU A 45 -33.35 -8.80 -1.11
C GLU A 45 -34.70 -9.24 -1.70
N THR A 46 -34.60 -9.95 -2.83
CA THR A 46 -35.36 -11.18 -3.14
C THR A 46 -36.73 -11.36 -2.47
N GLN A 47 -37.80 -10.91 -3.15
CA GLN A 47 -39.12 -11.52 -3.08
C GLN A 47 -39.87 -11.38 -4.41
N THR A 48 -39.66 -12.32 -5.32
CA THR A 48 -40.68 -12.73 -6.32
C THR A 48 -40.35 -14.14 -6.79
N GLU A 49 -40.47 -15.10 -5.89
CA GLU A 49 -40.51 -16.51 -6.26
C GLU A 49 -41.41 -17.27 -5.28
N MET A 50 -42.71 -16.98 -5.33
CA MET A 50 -43.75 -17.86 -4.79
C MET A 50 -45.07 -17.48 -5.46
N LEU A 51 -45.43 -18.21 -6.53
CA LEU A 51 -46.81 -18.63 -6.85
C LEU A 51 -46.96 -19.33 -8.21
N TRP A 52 -46.05 -20.21 -8.64
CA TRP A 52 -46.34 -21.11 -9.77
C TRP A 52 -45.81 -22.53 -9.53
N LYS A 53 -46.21 -23.16 -8.43
CA LYS A 53 -46.22 -24.62 -8.30
C LYS A 53 -47.35 -25.08 -7.39
N THR A 54 -48.51 -25.38 -7.98
CA THR A 54 -49.36 -26.49 -7.53
C THR A 54 -50.28 -26.91 -8.66
N ARG A 55 -50.40 -28.23 -8.84
CA ARG A 55 -51.24 -28.97 -9.80
C ARG A 55 -50.75 -29.05 -11.26
N LYS A 56 -49.78 -29.93 -11.49
CA LYS A 56 -49.93 -30.97 -12.51
C LYS A 56 -50.33 -32.27 -11.79
N GLY A 57 -51.47 -32.83 -12.18
CA GLY A 57 -51.94 -34.13 -11.71
C GLY A 57 -53.36 -34.39 -12.19
N SER A 58 -53.46 -35.25 -13.22
CA SER A 58 -54.66 -35.91 -13.78
C SER A 58 -55.74 -34.98 -14.36
N THR A 59 -56.44 -35.27 -15.45
CA THR A 59 -56.79 -36.51 -16.16
C THR A 59 -57.16 -36.11 -17.59
N ALA A 60 -56.87 -36.99 -18.54
CA ALA A 60 -57.60 -37.03 -19.80
C ALA A 60 -59.08 -37.35 -19.49
N ALA A 61 -60.00 -36.58 -20.06
CA ALA A 61 -61.30 -37.01 -20.58
C ALA A 61 -62.22 -35.79 -20.83
N ASP A 62 -62.91 -35.87 -21.95
CA ASP A 62 -64.22 -35.27 -22.26
C ASP A 62 -64.31 -33.77 -22.61
N CYS A 63 -64.35 -33.57 -23.93
CA CYS A 63 -65.14 -32.52 -24.57
C CYS A 63 -66.54 -32.41 -23.94
N PRO A 64 -67.03 -31.17 -23.81
CA PRO A 64 -68.33 -30.89 -24.40
C PRO A 64 -68.30 -29.67 -25.30
N ALA A 65 -69.04 -29.81 -26.39
CA ALA A 65 -69.33 -28.79 -27.37
C ALA A 65 -69.89 -27.52 -26.72
N LEU A 66 -69.27 -26.38 -27.01
CA LEU A 66 -69.87 -25.06 -26.79
C LEU A 66 -70.77 -24.75 -27.98
N ALA A 67 -72.07 -24.94 -27.76
CA ALA A 67 -73.13 -24.43 -28.62
C ALA A 67 -73.15 -22.89 -28.58
N PRO A 68 -73.44 -22.21 -29.71
CA PRO A 68 -73.60 -20.76 -29.70
C PRO A 68 -74.97 -20.36 -29.14
N LEU A 69 -74.94 -19.59 -28.06
CA LEU A 69 -76.08 -18.82 -27.55
C LEU A 69 -76.39 -17.67 -28.52
N PHE A 70 -77.30 -17.91 -29.46
CA PHE A 70 -78.07 -16.85 -30.09
C PHE A 70 -79.56 -17.12 -29.89
N SER A 71 -80.10 -16.46 -28.86
CA SER A 71 -81.54 -16.31 -28.64
C SER A 71 -82.09 -15.27 -29.64
N PRO A 72 -83.16 -15.57 -30.39
CA PRO A 72 -83.85 -14.54 -31.17
C PRO A 72 -84.68 -13.66 -30.23
N PHE A 73 -84.40 -12.35 -30.25
CA PHE A 73 -85.22 -11.33 -29.62
C PHE A 73 -86.66 -11.39 -30.19
N SER A 74 -87.61 -11.76 -29.34
CA SER A 74 -89.04 -11.71 -29.63
C SER A 74 -89.57 -10.30 -29.32
N ILE A 75 -89.86 -9.52 -30.36
CA ILE A 75 -90.57 -8.24 -30.23
C ILE A 75 -92.07 -8.56 -30.12
N LYS A 76 -92.63 -8.32 -28.94
CA LYS A 76 -94.08 -8.35 -28.69
C LYS A 76 -94.72 -7.09 -29.29
N THR A 77 -95.54 -7.23 -30.33
CA THR A 77 -96.46 -6.17 -30.78
C THR A 77 -97.81 -6.36 -30.10
N LYS A 78 -98.25 -5.34 -29.35
CA LYS A 78 -99.61 -5.24 -28.78
C LYS A 78 -100.46 -4.35 -29.69
N THR A 79 -101.52 -4.96 -30.23
CA THR A 79 -102.88 -4.45 -30.48
C THR A 79 -103.10 -2.93 -30.66
N HIS A 80 -103.70 -2.55 -31.79
CA HIS A 80 -104.97 -1.78 -31.83
C HIS A 80 -105.55 -1.71 -33.26
N THR A 81 -106.75 -2.27 -33.43
CA THR A 81 -107.83 -1.70 -34.26
C THR A 81 -108.71 -0.83 -33.32
N PRO A 82 -109.55 0.14 -33.77
CA PRO A 82 -110.32 0.06 -35.02
C PRO A 82 -110.61 1.37 -35.79
N LEU A 83 -111.25 1.15 -36.95
CA LEU A 83 -112.29 1.92 -37.64
C LEU A 83 -111.93 3.09 -38.59
N MET A 84 -112.21 2.79 -39.87
CA MET A 84 -113.04 3.52 -40.84
C MET A 84 -112.61 4.88 -41.43
N VAL A 85 -112.40 4.80 -42.75
CA VAL A 85 -112.99 5.61 -43.84
C VAL A 85 -112.59 7.09 -43.90
N LEU A 86 -111.73 7.44 -44.87
CA LEU A 86 -111.94 8.48 -45.91
C LEU A 86 -110.63 8.73 -46.68
N GLY A 87 -110.72 8.82 -48.02
CA GLY A 87 -109.79 9.61 -48.86
C GLY A 87 -108.61 8.88 -49.52
N ASP A 88 -108.82 8.35 -50.72
CA ASP A 88 -107.90 7.53 -51.52
C ASP A 88 -106.75 8.30 -52.23
N HIS A 89 -106.25 9.39 -51.63
CA HIS A 89 -105.18 10.21 -52.23
C HIS A 89 -103.98 10.53 -51.32
N GLY A 90 -103.95 10.06 -50.06
CA GLY A 90 -102.78 10.20 -49.16
C GLY A 90 -101.86 8.97 -49.05
N PHE A 91 -102.33 7.78 -49.46
CA PHE A 91 -101.71 6.49 -49.13
C PHE A 91 -100.39 6.17 -49.87
N LYS A 92 -100.10 6.87 -50.97
CA LYS A 92 -98.85 6.67 -51.72
C LYS A 92 -97.65 7.37 -51.08
N GLN A 93 -97.86 8.40 -50.26
CA GLN A 93 -96.77 9.23 -49.72
C GLN A 93 -96.20 8.70 -48.38
N GLU A 94 -96.98 7.94 -47.60
CA GLU A 94 -96.50 7.28 -46.37
C GLU A 94 -95.82 5.93 -46.64
N ARG A 95 -96.25 5.18 -47.66
CA ARG A 95 -95.58 3.93 -48.06
C ARG A 95 -94.16 4.15 -48.60
N THR A 96 -93.93 5.23 -49.35
CA THR A 96 -92.58 5.56 -49.85
C THR A 96 -91.66 5.95 -48.70
N LYS A 97 -92.11 6.79 -47.75
CA LYS A 97 -91.34 7.13 -46.55
C LYS A 97 -91.02 5.93 -45.66
N SER A 98 -91.93 4.97 -45.54
CA SER A 98 -91.71 3.73 -44.81
C SER A 98 -90.71 2.81 -45.51
N MET A 99 -90.69 2.78 -46.84
CA MET A 99 -89.72 2.00 -47.62
C MET A 99 -88.32 2.61 -47.50
N ASP A 100 -88.21 3.94 -47.65
CA ASP A 100 -86.94 4.68 -47.52
C ASP A 100 -86.30 4.50 -46.12
N THR A 101 -87.12 4.33 -45.08
CA THR A 101 -86.65 4.09 -43.71
C THR A 101 -86.12 2.67 -43.54
N ILE A 102 -86.74 1.67 -44.19
CA ILE A 102 -86.28 0.28 -44.16
C ILE A 102 -84.96 0.17 -44.92
N ASP A 103 -84.86 0.75 -46.11
CA ASP A 103 -83.63 0.74 -46.92
C ASP A 103 -82.46 1.39 -46.16
N ARG A 104 -82.72 2.48 -45.43
CA ARG A 104 -81.73 3.13 -44.57
C ARG A 104 -81.30 2.24 -43.39
N ILE A 105 -82.24 1.55 -42.73
CA ILE A 105 -81.92 0.62 -41.64
C ILE A 105 -81.12 -0.58 -42.17
N GLU A 106 -81.46 -1.09 -43.36
CA GLU A 106 -80.70 -2.15 -44.01
C GLU A 106 -79.28 -1.69 -44.37
N GLU A 107 -79.11 -0.48 -44.89
CA GLU A 107 -77.80 0.11 -45.16
C GLU A 107 -76.98 0.30 -43.87
N GLU A 108 -77.58 0.87 -42.81
CA GLU A 108 -76.94 1.05 -41.50
C GLU A 108 -76.56 -0.31 -40.87
N THR A 109 -77.42 -1.34 -41.03
CA THR A 109 -77.15 -2.70 -40.55
C THR A 109 -76.03 -3.36 -41.35
N ASN A 110 -76.03 -3.24 -42.68
CA ASN A 110 -74.98 -3.76 -43.53
C ASN A 110 -73.63 -3.10 -43.25
N ASN A 111 -73.63 -1.78 -43.03
CA ASN A 111 -72.44 -1.03 -42.62
C ASN A 111 -71.95 -1.48 -41.23
N PHE A 112 -72.86 -1.68 -40.27
CA PHE A 112 -72.53 -2.21 -38.95
C PHE A 112 -71.91 -3.61 -39.01
N ILE A 113 -72.48 -4.50 -39.83
CA ILE A 113 -71.95 -5.86 -40.07
C ILE A 113 -70.57 -5.78 -40.73
N ALA A 114 -70.39 -4.94 -41.75
CA ALA A 114 -69.12 -4.76 -42.43
C ALA A 114 -68.03 -4.23 -41.47
N ASP A 115 -68.36 -3.28 -40.60
CA ASP A 115 -67.46 -2.77 -39.57
C ASP A 115 -67.11 -3.84 -38.53
N HIS A 116 -68.07 -4.64 -38.10
CA HIS A 116 -67.80 -5.75 -37.17
C HIS A 116 -66.88 -6.81 -37.80
N LEU A 117 -67.12 -7.19 -39.05
CA LEU A 117 -66.24 -8.12 -39.78
C LEU A 117 -64.82 -7.55 -39.94
N ARG A 118 -64.71 -6.23 -40.19
CA ARG A 118 -63.42 -5.54 -40.23
C ARG A 118 -62.70 -5.58 -38.88
N LEU A 119 -63.40 -5.31 -37.79
CA LEU A 119 -62.86 -5.39 -36.43
C LEU A 119 -62.42 -6.81 -36.08
N PHE A 120 -63.22 -7.83 -36.41
CA PHE A 120 -62.85 -9.24 -36.22
C PHE A 120 -61.59 -9.61 -36.98
N LYS A 121 -61.46 -9.18 -38.24
CA LYS A 121 -60.24 -9.40 -39.02
C LYS A 121 -59.01 -8.74 -38.37
N GLN A 122 -59.15 -7.49 -37.90
CA GLN A 122 -58.07 -6.80 -37.19
C GLN A 122 -57.69 -7.49 -35.88
N MET A 123 -58.68 -7.97 -35.11
CA MET A 123 -58.43 -8.73 -33.88
C MET A 123 -57.66 -10.01 -34.16
N TRP A 124 -58.06 -10.75 -35.19
CA TRP A 124 -57.37 -11.98 -35.60
C TRP A 124 -55.93 -11.72 -36.06
N GLU A 125 -55.69 -10.66 -36.83
CA GLU A 125 -54.34 -10.26 -37.24
C GLU A 125 -53.48 -9.84 -36.05
N ARG A 126 -54.06 -9.14 -35.06
CA ARG A 126 -53.37 -8.75 -33.81
C ARG A 126 -53.00 -9.96 -32.96
N GLU A 127 -53.91 -10.92 -32.81
CA GLU A 127 -53.67 -12.14 -32.04
C GLU A 127 -52.53 -12.96 -32.67
N ARG A 128 -52.56 -13.14 -34.00
CA ARG A 128 -51.48 -13.79 -34.73
C ARG A 128 -50.12 -13.10 -34.57
N ALA A 129 -50.10 -11.76 -34.64
CA ALA A 129 -48.88 -10.99 -34.42
C ALA A 129 -48.36 -11.10 -32.98
N PHE A 130 -49.26 -11.19 -32.00
CA PHE A 130 -48.91 -11.36 -30.59
C PHE A 130 -48.29 -12.74 -30.32
N ASP A 131 -48.85 -13.80 -30.91
CA ASP A 131 -48.29 -15.15 -30.83
C ASP A 131 -46.87 -15.21 -31.41
N GLU A 132 -46.66 -14.59 -32.58
CA GLU A 132 -45.33 -14.52 -33.20
C GLU A 132 -44.33 -13.74 -32.33
N LEU A 133 -44.77 -12.63 -31.74
CA LEU A 133 -43.95 -11.83 -30.83
C LEU A 133 -43.57 -12.64 -29.57
N SER A 134 -44.51 -13.36 -28.97
CA SER A 134 -44.28 -14.20 -27.79
C SER A 134 -43.20 -15.25 -28.05
N VAL A 135 -43.30 -15.97 -29.18
CA VAL A 135 -42.29 -16.94 -29.61
C VAL A 135 -40.91 -16.30 -29.80
N ASN A 136 -40.86 -15.09 -30.35
CA ASN A 136 -39.60 -14.37 -30.54
C ASN A 136 -38.97 -13.92 -29.23
N VAL A 137 -39.78 -13.49 -28.25
CA VAL A 137 -39.32 -13.12 -26.90
C VAL A 137 -38.69 -14.33 -26.19
N GLU A 138 -39.34 -15.49 -26.24
CA GLU A 138 -38.79 -16.73 -25.65
C GLU A 138 -37.46 -17.14 -26.30
N LYS A 139 -37.38 -17.09 -27.64
CA LYS A 139 -36.13 -17.36 -28.39
C LYS A 139 -35.03 -16.39 -27.99
N LEU A 140 -35.34 -15.10 -27.82
CA LEU A 140 -34.36 -14.09 -27.44
C LEU A 140 -33.87 -14.32 -26.00
N HIS A 141 -34.77 -14.65 -25.08
CA HIS A 141 -34.43 -14.97 -23.70
C HIS A 141 -33.50 -16.20 -23.61
N ALA A 142 -33.81 -17.25 -24.39
CA ALA A 142 -32.96 -18.44 -24.50
C ALA A 142 -31.56 -18.11 -25.04
N LYS A 143 -31.47 -17.28 -26.09
CA LYS A 143 -30.19 -16.81 -26.66
C LYS A 143 -29.39 -15.96 -25.67
N SER A 144 -30.03 -15.03 -24.97
CA SER A 144 -29.39 -14.18 -23.95
C SER A 144 -28.84 -15.01 -22.79
N THR A 145 -29.60 -16.02 -22.34
CA THR A 145 -29.16 -16.95 -21.30
C THR A 145 -27.97 -17.80 -21.76
N ALA A 146 -28.02 -18.32 -23.00
CA ALA A 146 -26.92 -19.08 -23.58
C ALA A 146 -25.65 -18.23 -23.74
N PHE A 147 -25.79 -16.98 -24.19
CA PHE A 147 -24.69 -16.02 -24.31
C PHE A 147 -24.05 -15.73 -22.94
N SER A 148 -24.87 -15.47 -21.91
CA SER A 148 -24.39 -15.25 -20.54
C SER A 148 -23.63 -16.45 -19.99
N ARG A 149 -24.10 -17.68 -20.26
CA ARG A 149 -23.38 -18.92 -19.90
C ARG A 149 -22.07 -19.06 -20.66
N SER A 150 -22.05 -18.73 -21.96
CA SER A 150 -20.86 -18.75 -22.80
C SER A 150 -19.80 -17.77 -22.29
N ILE A 151 -20.18 -16.53 -21.96
CA ILE A 151 -19.28 -15.55 -21.35
C ILE A 151 -18.72 -16.06 -20.01
N LYS A 152 -19.57 -16.60 -19.14
CA LYS A 152 -19.11 -17.17 -17.85
C LYS A 152 -18.10 -18.29 -18.06
N ALA A 153 -18.33 -19.18 -19.03
CA ALA A 153 -17.42 -20.28 -19.37
C ALA A 153 -16.13 -19.79 -20.03
N ALA A 154 -16.19 -18.78 -20.90
CA ALA A 154 -15.01 -18.18 -21.50
C ALA A 154 -14.15 -17.47 -20.43
N ASN A 155 -14.79 -16.71 -19.54
CA ASN A 155 -14.11 -16.05 -18.43
C ASN A 155 -13.51 -17.05 -17.43
N SER A 156 -14.18 -18.17 -17.14
CA SER A 156 -13.60 -19.20 -16.27
C SER A 156 -12.40 -19.88 -16.92
N ARG A 157 -12.44 -20.16 -18.23
CA ARG A 157 -11.29 -20.69 -18.98
C ARG A 157 -10.13 -19.70 -19.02
N LEU A 158 -10.40 -18.42 -19.26
CA LEU A 158 -9.37 -17.37 -19.21
C LEU A 158 -8.77 -17.26 -17.80
N ARG A 159 -9.60 -17.18 -16.76
CA ARG A 159 -9.15 -17.21 -15.37
C ARG A 159 -8.26 -18.42 -15.09
N ASN A 160 -8.69 -19.63 -15.44
CA ASN A 160 -7.87 -20.84 -15.21
C ASN A 160 -6.57 -20.86 -16.03
N LYS A 161 -6.53 -20.24 -17.20
CA LYS A 161 -5.32 -20.14 -18.02
C LYS A 161 -4.31 -19.14 -17.46
N TYR A 162 -4.77 -18.03 -16.89
CA TYR A 162 -3.91 -16.92 -16.45
C TYR A 162 -3.64 -16.91 -14.94
N ILE A 163 -4.54 -17.46 -14.12
CA ILE A 163 -4.36 -17.56 -12.65
C ILE A 163 -3.40 -18.70 -12.29
N LYS A 164 -3.30 -19.76 -13.12
CA LYS A 164 -2.28 -20.82 -12.97
C LYS A 164 -0.84 -20.38 -13.27
N ASN A 165 -0.62 -19.09 -13.51
CA ASN A 165 0.74 -18.57 -13.57
C ASN A 165 1.28 -18.46 -12.13
N GLU A 166 2.39 -19.15 -11.83
CA GLU A 166 3.03 -19.24 -10.50
C GLU A 166 3.08 -17.94 -9.68
N PRO A 167 3.31 -16.74 -10.27
CA PRO A 167 3.40 -15.50 -9.48
C PRO A 167 2.06 -15.08 -8.85
N HIS A 168 0.93 -15.37 -9.49
CA HIS A 168 -0.39 -14.99 -8.98
C HIS A 168 -0.86 -15.96 -7.88
N GLU A 169 -0.56 -17.26 -7.97
CA GLU A 169 -0.83 -18.20 -6.89
C GLU A 169 0.01 -17.90 -5.64
N THR A 170 1.27 -17.49 -5.84
CA THR A 170 2.15 -17.08 -4.74
C THR A 170 1.62 -15.84 -4.03
N LEU A 171 1.11 -14.85 -4.77
CA LEU A 171 0.55 -13.62 -4.20
C LEU A 171 -0.71 -13.83 -3.35
N MET A 172 -1.47 -14.90 -3.63
CA MET A 172 -2.71 -15.22 -2.93
C MET A 172 -2.52 -16.02 -1.64
N ARG A 173 -1.27 -16.26 -1.22
CA ARG A 173 -0.96 -16.87 0.07
C ARG A 173 -1.27 -15.89 1.19
N ASP A 174 -1.81 -16.42 2.28
CA ASP A 174 -2.03 -15.64 3.50
C ASP A 174 -0.73 -15.40 4.26
N ASP A 175 0.29 -16.23 4.05
CA ASP A 175 1.57 -16.24 4.75
C ASP A 175 2.78 -16.15 3.79
N PHE A 176 3.64 -15.18 4.08
CA PHE A 176 4.95 -15.02 3.47
C PHE A 176 6.00 -15.15 4.55
N SER A 177 7.11 -15.83 4.26
CA SER A 177 8.25 -15.98 5.18
C SER A 177 8.94 -14.64 5.44
N SER A 178 8.96 -13.75 4.45
CA SER A 178 9.48 -12.40 4.59
C SER A 178 8.62 -11.38 3.83
N PRO A 179 8.42 -10.18 4.39
CA PRO A 179 7.82 -9.05 3.67
C PRO A 179 8.59 -8.69 2.39
N VAL A 180 9.90 -8.94 2.34
CA VAL A 180 10.73 -8.66 1.17
C VAL A 180 10.38 -9.60 0.01
N GLU A 181 10.12 -10.88 0.30
CA GLU A 181 9.61 -11.84 -0.67
C GLU A 181 8.23 -11.42 -1.19
N PHE A 182 7.38 -10.90 -0.31
CA PHE A 182 6.08 -10.36 -0.70
C PHE A 182 6.23 -9.18 -1.67
N ILE A 183 7.15 -8.23 -1.43
CA ILE A 183 7.41 -7.11 -2.36
C ILE A 183 7.79 -7.64 -3.74
N ALA A 184 8.68 -8.63 -3.81
CA ALA A 184 9.11 -9.23 -5.07
C ALA A 184 7.94 -9.95 -5.80
N ALA A 185 7.16 -10.76 -5.07
CA ALA A 185 6.01 -11.48 -5.62
C ALA A 185 4.90 -10.53 -6.09
N TYR A 186 4.60 -9.50 -5.30
CA TYR A 186 3.65 -8.44 -5.63
C TYR A 186 4.08 -7.73 -6.91
N THR A 187 5.34 -7.30 -6.97
CA THR A 187 5.90 -6.59 -8.13
C THR A 187 5.85 -7.41 -9.40
N ALA A 188 6.23 -8.69 -9.33
CA ALA A 188 6.17 -9.59 -10.47
C ALA A 188 4.73 -9.81 -10.96
N SER A 189 3.80 -10.06 -10.03
CA SER A 189 2.39 -10.25 -10.33
C SER A 189 1.77 -8.99 -10.94
N TYR A 190 2.07 -7.81 -10.39
CA TYR A 190 1.55 -6.53 -10.87
C TYR A 190 2.07 -6.20 -12.28
N ASP A 191 3.37 -6.37 -12.55
CA ASP A 191 3.94 -6.14 -13.89
C ASP A 191 3.31 -7.06 -14.95
N MET A 192 3.03 -8.32 -14.60
CA MET A 192 2.32 -9.26 -15.48
C MET A 192 0.87 -8.85 -15.79
N GLN A 193 0.24 -8.01 -14.96
CA GLN A 193 -1.09 -7.50 -15.25
C GLN A 193 -1.10 -6.56 -16.46
N ALA A 194 0.03 -5.99 -16.87
CA ALA A 194 0.11 -5.17 -18.08
C ALA A 194 -0.36 -5.92 -19.33
N CYS A 195 -0.08 -7.23 -19.38
CA CYS A 195 -0.29 -8.07 -20.55
C CYS A 195 -1.42 -9.10 -20.34
N THR A 196 -2.20 -8.98 -19.26
CA THR A 196 -3.27 -9.94 -18.95
C THR A 196 -4.61 -9.27 -18.69
N PRO A 197 -5.73 -9.92 -19.08
CA PRO A 197 -7.08 -9.40 -18.86
C PRO A 197 -7.56 -9.59 -17.40
N CYS A 198 -6.87 -10.42 -16.62
CA CYS A 198 -7.13 -10.58 -15.19
C CYS A 198 -6.36 -9.51 -14.41
N LYS A 199 -7.10 -8.68 -13.68
CA LYS A 199 -6.53 -7.71 -12.74
C LYS A 199 -6.65 -8.24 -11.32
N THR A 200 -5.58 -8.10 -10.56
CA THR A 200 -5.55 -8.39 -9.13
C THR A 200 -5.72 -7.07 -8.40
N PHE A 201 -6.80 -6.93 -7.65
CA PHE A 201 -7.03 -5.71 -6.87
C PHE A 201 -6.46 -5.87 -5.47
N HIS A 202 -5.96 -4.78 -4.89
CA HIS A 202 -5.39 -4.75 -3.53
C HIS A 202 -6.27 -5.43 -2.48
N LYS A 203 -7.58 -5.18 -2.54
CA LYS A 203 -8.59 -5.75 -1.62
C LYS A 203 -8.65 -7.28 -1.63
N ASP A 204 -8.20 -7.90 -2.73
CA ASP A 204 -8.23 -9.34 -2.93
C ASP A 204 -6.95 -10.02 -2.43
N ILE A 205 -5.91 -9.25 -2.05
CA ILE A 205 -4.63 -9.76 -1.57
C ILE A 205 -4.66 -9.79 -0.03
N PRO A 206 -4.70 -10.99 0.60
CA PRO A 206 -4.88 -11.08 2.04
C PRO A 206 -3.72 -10.50 2.85
N TYR A 207 -2.48 -10.79 2.44
CA TYR A 207 -1.27 -10.34 3.13
C TYR A 207 -1.12 -8.81 3.13
N LEU A 208 -1.61 -8.14 2.08
CA LEU A 208 -1.51 -6.69 1.93
C LEU A 208 -2.19 -5.93 3.08
N LYS A 209 -3.25 -6.51 3.68
CA LYS A 209 -3.98 -5.88 4.81
C LYS A 209 -3.13 -5.67 6.07
N ARG A 210 -2.07 -6.46 6.23
CA ARG A 210 -1.15 -6.40 7.38
C ARG A 210 0.28 -6.03 6.99
N PHE A 211 0.54 -5.86 5.69
CA PHE A 211 1.88 -5.71 5.14
C PHE A 211 2.67 -4.58 5.81
N ASP A 212 2.08 -3.39 5.94
CA ASP A 212 2.76 -2.21 6.47
C ASP A 212 3.37 -2.45 7.86
N MET A 213 2.58 -3.03 8.75
CA MET A 213 2.99 -3.32 10.12
C MET A 213 4.02 -4.46 10.16
N VAL A 214 3.79 -5.53 9.39
CA VAL A 214 4.71 -6.68 9.36
C VAL A 214 6.05 -6.30 8.76
N PHE A 215 6.07 -5.47 7.71
CA PHE A 215 7.31 -5.03 7.08
C PHE A 215 8.11 -4.10 7.99
N LEU A 216 7.45 -3.13 8.64
CA LEU A 216 8.14 -2.25 9.59
C LEU A 216 8.71 -3.02 10.78
N ASP A 217 7.91 -3.92 11.37
CA ASP A 217 8.33 -4.76 12.49
C ASP A 217 9.49 -5.69 12.10
N HIS A 218 9.42 -6.31 10.92
CA HIS A 218 10.49 -7.14 10.38
C HIS A 218 11.81 -6.36 10.24
N MET A 219 11.75 -5.14 9.67
CA MET A 219 12.95 -4.31 9.51
C MET A 219 13.56 -3.92 10.85
N PHE A 220 12.75 -3.48 11.82
CA PHE A 220 13.23 -3.10 13.14
C PHE A 220 13.82 -4.29 13.91
N GLN A 221 13.14 -5.44 13.90
CA GLN A 221 13.66 -6.66 14.52
C GLN A 221 14.97 -7.11 13.87
N TYR A 222 15.06 -7.06 12.54
CA TYR A 222 16.28 -7.43 11.84
C TYR A 222 17.45 -6.52 12.20
N ILE A 223 17.23 -5.20 12.20
CA ILE A 223 18.23 -4.20 12.62
C ILE A 223 18.69 -4.51 14.05
N MET A 224 17.76 -4.68 14.99
CA MET A 224 18.12 -4.96 16.38
C MET A 224 18.89 -6.27 16.56
N ALA A 225 18.47 -7.34 15.89
CA ALA A 225 19.11 -8.65 16.00
C ALA A 225 20.50 -8.70 15.36
N ASN A 226 20.76 -7.86 14.35
CA ASN A 226 22.00 -7.86 13.57
C ASN A 226 22.83 -6.60 13.78
N THR A 227 22.53 -5.77 14.78
CA THR A 227 23.34 -4.57 15.06
C THR A 227 24.78 -4.97 15.36
N GLU A 228 25.02 -6.07 16.06
CA GLU A 228 26.38 -6.58 16.34
C GLU A 228 27.09 -7.19 15.12
N SER A 229 26.42 -7.30 13.97
CA SER A 229 27.00 -7.80 12.71
C SER A 229 26.77 -6.80 11.56
N PRO A 230 27.59 -5.73 11.50
CA PRO A 230 27.43 -4.65 10.52
C PRO A 230 27.43 -5.11 9.06
N GLU A 231 28.23 -6.12 8.72
CA GLU A 231 28.30 -6.67 7.35
C GLU A 231 27.00 -7.38 6.94
N SER A 232 26.41 -8.16 7.86
CA SER A 232 25.11 -8.82 7.65
C SER A 232 24.01 -7.77 7.48
N LEU A 233 24.01 -6.76 8.34
CA LEU A 233 23.06 -5.65 8.30
C LEU A 233 23.15 -4.87 6.98
N GLU A 234 24.36 -4.52 6.54
CA GLU A 234 24.60 -3.85 5.26
C GLU A 234 24.03 -4.65 4.09
N THR A 235 24.41 -5.92 4.01
CA THR A 235 24.02 -6.82 2.91
C THR A 235 22.50 -6.90 2.80
N TYR A 236 21.83 -7.06 3.94
CA TYR A 236 20.38 -7.14 3.99
C TYR A 236 19.70 -5.82 3.62
N LEU A 237 20.16 -4.68 4.15
CA LEU A 237 19.57 -3.37 3.84
C LEU A 237 19.69 -3.03 2.35
N PHE A 238 20.82 -3.35 1.71
CA PHE A 238 20.96 -3.18 0.26
C PHE A 238 20.09 -4.16 -0.53
N HIS A 239 19.91 -5.40 -0.07
CA HIS A 239 18.98 -6.33 -0.70
C HIS A 239 17.53 -5.81 -0.67
N VAL A 240 17.11 -5.21 0.45
CA VAL A 240 15.77 -4.59 0.56
C VAL A 240 15.66 -3.39 -0.38
N GLU A 241 16.65 -2.51 -0.42
CA GLU A 241 16.71 -1.38 -1.36
C GLU A 241 16.62 -1.84 -2.83
N ASP A 242 17.38 -2.87 -3.21
CA ASP A 242 17.36 -3.44 -4.55
C ASP A 242 15.98 -4.01 -4.90
N THR A 243 15.33 -4.67 -3.94
CA THR A 243 13.98 -5.21 -4.11
C THR A 243 12.94 -4.11 -4.31
N ILE A 244 13.00 -3.03 -3.51
CA ILE A 244 12.10 -1.88 -3.63
C ILE A 244 12.35 -1.13 -4.94
N THR A 245 13.61 -0.87 -5.30
CA THR A 245 13.95 -0.15 -6.53
C THR A 245 13.63 -0.96 -7.79
N ALA A 246 13.66 -2.29 -7.73
CA ALA A 246 13.20 -3.16 -8.80
C ALA A 246 11.71 -2.94 -9.14
N CYS A 247 10.88 -2.52 -8.17
CA CYS A 247 9.47 -2.17 -8.39
C CYS A 247 9.35 -1.04 -9.43
N LYS A 248 10.11 0.04 -9.25
CA LYS A 248 10.08 1.23 -10.10
C LYS A 248 10.63 1.00 -11.50
N LYS A 249 11.49 -0.01 -11.67
CA LYS A 249 12.08 -0.39 -12.97
C LYS A 249 11.12 -1.22 -13.85
N LYS A 250 9.97 -1.65 -13.33
CA LYS A 250 8.98 -2.43 -14.09
C LYS A 250 8.21 -1.58 -15.09
N ARG A 251 7.72 -2.20 -16.16
CA ARG A 251 6.95 -1.52 -17.21
C ARG A 251 5.60 -1.07 -16.68
N PHE A 252 4.97 -1.88 -15.83
CA PHE A 252 3.74 -1.55 -15.15
C PHE A 252 3.98 -1.63 -13.65
N CYS A 253 4.08 -0.46 -13.03
CA CYS A 253 4.46 -0.28 -11.64
C CYS A 253 3.28 0.27 -10.84
N ASP A 254 3.06 -0.29 -9.65
CA ASP A 254 2.17 0.29 -8.66
C ASP A 254 2.92 1.36 -7.88
N THR A 255 2.65 2.63 -8.20
CA THR A 255 3.37 3.75 -7.58
C THR A 255 3.02 3.89 -6.10
N ASP A 256 1.75 3.65 -5.73
CA ASP A 256 1.32 3.76 -4.32
C ASP A 256 1.99 2.69 -3.46
N PHE A 257 2.08 1.46 -3.97
CA PHE A 257 2.78 0.37 -3.28
C PHE A 257 4.30 0.63 -3.18
N TYR A 258 4.91 1.16 -4.24
CA TYR A 258 6.31 1.56 -4.23
C TYR A 258 6.58 2.65 -3.17
N GLU A 259 5.78 3.72 -3.15
CA GLU A 259 5.93 4.81 -2.19
C GLU A 259 5.72 4.34 -0.73
N LEU A 260 4.78 3.42 -0.52
CA LEU A 260 4.57 2.77 0.77
C LEU A 260 5.81 1.98 1.23
N CYS A 261 6.35 1.11 0.36
CA CYS A 261 7.55 0.33 0.66
C CYS A 261 8.75 1.25 0.94
N THR A 262 8.94 2.29 0.13
CA THR A 262 9.99 3.29 0.34
C THR A 262 9.83 4.00 1.68
N LEU A 263 8.61 4.43 2.04
CA LEU A 263 8.37 5.11 3.31
C LEU A 263 8.72 4.21 4.52
N ILE A 264 8.39 2.93 4.45
CA ILE A 264 8.74 1.96 5.51
C ILE A 264 10.25 1.76 5.58
N TYR A 265 10.92 1.60 4.44
CA TYR A 265 12.37 1.48 4.37
C TYR A 265 13.09 2.73 4.92
N VAL A 266 12.62 3.93 4.57
CA VAL A 266 13.14 5.19 5.10
C VAL A 266 13.02 5.24 6.63
N LYS A 267 11.88 4.83 7.21
CA LYS A 267 11.74 4.74 8.67
C LYS A 267 12.75 3.76 9.29
N ALA A 268 13.00 2.63 8.63
CA ALA A 268 14.00 1.66 9.05
C ALA A 268 15.43 2.21 8.96
N LEU A 269 15.77 2.97 7.92
CA LEU A 269 17.08 3.61 7.80
C LEU A 269 17.33 4.63 8.91
N VAL A 270 16.35 5.48 9.25
CA VAL A 270 16.46 6.42 10.38
C VAL A 270 16.74 5.65 11.67
N PHE A 271 15.96 4.59 11.93
CA PHE A 271 16.17 3.76 13.11
C PHE A 271 17.56 3.12 13.15
N MET A 272 18.06 2.60 12.01
CA MET A 272 19.41 2.04 11.92
C MET A 272 20.49 3.10 12.17
N VAL A 273 20.31 4.32 11.65
CA VAL A 273 21.23 5.43 11.91
C VAL A 273 21.28 5.74 13.41
N ASP A 274 20.13 5.84 14.07
CA ASP A 274 20.05 6.07 15.52
C ASP A 274 20.80 4.96 16.31
N GLN A 275 20.66 3.69 15.89
CA GLN A 275 21.38 2.58 16.54
C GLN A 275 22.90 2.67 16.32
N CYS A 276 23.35 2.95 15.10
CA CYS A 276 24.78 3.08 14.79
C CYS A 276 25.40 4.27 15.51
N GLU A 277 24.67 5.39 15.57
CA GLU A 277 25.09 6.57 16.32
C GLU A 277 25.22 6.23 17.81
N PHE A 278 24.20 5.62 18.41
CA PHE A 278 24.25 5.21 19.81
C PHE A 278 25.46 4.30 20.10
N LYS A 279 25.78 3.36 19.21
CA LYS A 279 26.95 2.50 19.33
C LYS A 279 28.28 3.26 19.23
N LEU A 280 28.38 4.23 18.33
CA LEU A 280 29.56 5.09 18.22
C LEU A 280 29.74 5.99 19.45
N LEU A 281 28.66 6.55 20.00
CA LEU A 281 28.73 7.40 21.19
C LEU A 281 28.98 6.59 22.46
N SER A 282 28.41 5.40 22.57
CA SER A 282 28.61 4.51 23.73
C SER A 282 30.04 3.98 23.83
N TYR A 283 30.78 3.97 22.71
CA TYR A 283 32.21 3.65 22.70
C TYR A 283 33.01 4.52 23.69
N ASP A 284 32.61 5.76 23.91
CA ASP A 284 33.31 6.69 24.79
C ASP A 284 33.09 6.39 26.29
N ILE A 285 32.05 5.63 26.64
CA ILE A 285 31.62 5.39 28.03
C ILE A 285 32.24 4.10 28.59
N ASP A 286 32.32 3.03 27.78
CA ASP A 286 32.62 1.68 28.29
C ASP A 286 34.10 1.27 28.19
N GLY A 287 34.96 2.15 27.64
CA GLY A 287 36.38 1.85 27.53
C GLY A 287 36.70 0.68 26.59
N GLY A 288 35.79 0.34 25.67
CA GLY A 288 35.89 -0.78 24.74
C GLY A 288 37.23 -0.84 23.98
N GLU A 289 37.66 -2.06 23.66
CA GLU A 289 38.99 -2.31 23.10
C GLU A 289 39.17 -1.73 21.69
N GLU A 290 38.10 -1.65 20.87
CA GLU A 290 38.16 -1.13 19.50
C GLU A 290 37.05 -0.11 19.22
N VAL A 291 37.42 1.03 18.60
CA VAL A 291 36.45 1.96 18.02
C VAL A 291 35.78 1.22 16.86
N PRO A 292 34.45 1.10 16.83
CA PRO A 292 33.81 0.24 15.85
C PRO A 292 33.67 0.95 14.50
N ALA A 293 34.77 0.99 13.76
CA ALA A 293 34.86 1.45 12.36
C ALA A 293 33.71 0.92 11.47
N PRO A 294 33.21 -0.32 11.63
CA PRO A 294 32.07 -0.79 10.86
C PRO A 294 30.77 0.04 11.04
N TYR A 295 30.47 0.57 12.23
CA TYR A 295 29.29 1.43 12.43
C TYR A 295 29.46 2.80 11.76
N TYR A 296 30.66 3.36 11.83
CA TYR A 296 30.98 4.58 11.06
C TYR A 296 30.77 4.33 9.56
N MET A 297 31.20 3.19 9.04
CA MET A 297 31.00 2.84 7.63
C MET A 297 29.53 2.64 7.27
N LEU A 298 28.72 2.02 8.14
CA LEU A 298 27.27 1.96 7.94
C LEU A 298 26.64 3.35 7.84
N LEU A 299 26.97 4.26 8.77
CA LEU A 299 26.52 5.64 8.68
C LEU A 299 26.99 6.31 7.39
N HIS A 300 28.22 6.08 6.97
CA HIS A 300 28.76 6.63 5.73
C HIS A 300 28.02 6.13 4.49
N LYS A 301 27.66 4.84 4.45
CA LYS A 301 26.94 4.20 3.35
C LYS A 301 25.47 4.61 3.28
N PHE A 302 24.83 4.75 4.44
CA PHE A 302 23.38 4.91 4.52
C PHE A 302 22.92 6.32 4.90
N SER A 303 23.79 7.27 5.23
CA SER A 303 23.41 8.66 5.49
C SER A 303 24.01 9.63 4.46
N SER A 304 23.32 10.75 4.22
CA SER A 304 23.83 11.90 3.47
C SER A 304 24.59 12.90 4.35
N LEU A 305 24.78 12.58 5.63
CA LEU A 305 25.36 13.48 6.60
C LEU A 305 26.86 13.71 6.36
N LYS A 306 27.31 14.88 6.79
CA LYS A 306 28.72 15.27 6.83
C LYS A 306 29.37 14.66 8.07
N LEU A 307 29.69 13.38 7.97
CA LEU A 307 30.26 12.64 9.09
C LEU A 307 31.71 13.08 9.32
N ASP A 308 32.01 13.45 10.56
CA ASP A 308 33.34 13.76 11.07
C ASP A 308 33.40 13.35 12.54
N VAL A 309 34.15 12.28 12.84
CA VAL A 309 34.30 11.78 14.21
C VAL A 309 35.56 12.29 14.88
N SER A 310 36.28 13.25 14.29
CA SER A 310 37.53 13.77 14.86
C SER A 310 37.33 14.33 16.27
N GLY A 311 36.20 15.01 16.52
CA GLY A 311 35.85 15.51 17.86
C GLY A 311 35.67 14.40 18.89
N LEU A 312 34.95 13.33 18.51
CA LEU A 312 34.77 12.14 19.35
C LEU A 312 36.12 11.47 19.67
N LEU A 313 36.99 11.32 18.67
CA LEU A 313 38.32 10.73 18.83
C LEU A 313 39.24 11.59 19.72
N LEU A 314 39.18 12.92 19.58
CA LEU A 314 39.92 13.84 20.45
C LEU A 314 39.46 13.76 21.90
N ARG A 315 38.14 13.66 22.13
CA ARG A 315 37.58 13.48 23.48
C ARG A 315 38.11 12.20 24.13
N ARG A 316 38.23 11.12 23.35
CA ARG A 316 38.79 9.84 23.81
C ARG A 316 40.25 9.94 24.20
N VAL A 317 41.07 10.61 23.40
CA VAL A 317 42.50 10.84 23.74
C VAL A 317 42.60 11.64 25.03
N ARG A 318 41.75 12.67 25.20
CA ARG A 318 41.72 13.52 26.39
C ARG A 318 41.27 12.79 27.66
N SER A 319 40.35 11.83 27.55
CA SER A 319 39.82 11.05 28.68
C SER A 319 40.67 9.81 29.02
N SER A 320 41.63 9.45 28.17
CA SER A 320 42.48 8.29 28.38
C SER A 320 43.51 8.49 29.49
N ALA A 321 43.75 7.44 30.27
CA ALA A 321 44.84 7.41 31.25
C ALA A 321 46.22 7.36 30.58
N SER A 322 46.29 6.86 29.34
CA SER A 322 47.51 6.70 28.54
C SER A 322 47.24 7.27 27.15
N ILE A 323 47.89 8.38 26.82
CA ILE A 323 47.70 9.08 25.55
C ILE A 323 48.19 8.19 24.40
N GLY A 324 49.36 7.57 24.54
CA GLY A 324 49.91 6.67 23.52
C GLY A 324 49.00 5.49 23.18
N ASP A 325 48.41 4.82 24.18
CA ASP A 325 47.50 3.69 23.93
C ASP A 325 46.21 4.16 23.23
N ALA A 326 45.72 5.35 23.57
CA ALA A 326 44.58 5.94 22.88
C ALA A 326 44.91 6.29 21.42
N LEU A 327 46.10 6.84 21.17
CA LEU A 327 46.55 7.18 19.82
C LEU A 327 46.72 5.94 18.92
N GLU A 328 47.23 4.82 19.44
CA GLU A 328 47.31 3.55 18.70
C GLU A 328 45.92 3.06 18.28
N LYS A 329 44.95 3.13 19.19
CA LYS A 329 43.54 2.76 18.90
C LYS A 329 42.91 3.69 17.88
N VAL A 330 43.15 5.01 18.00
CA VAL A 330 42.67 5.99 17.01
C VAL A 330 43.30 5.75 15.64
N ARG A 331 44.60 5.45 15.58
CA ARG A 331 45.29 5.10 14.32
C ARG A 331 44.66 3.87 13.68
N SER A 332 44.46 2.80 14.46
CA SER A 332 43.82 1.57 13.99
C SER A 332 42.40 1.81 13.45
N PHE A 333 41.62 2.67 14.11
CA PHE A 333 40.32 3.10 13.62
C PHE A 333 40.41 3.85 12.28
N MET A 334 41.25 4.88 12.21
CA MET A 334 41.43 5.68 11.00
C MET A 334 41.91 4.82 9.82
N ASP A 335 42.89 3.95 10.06
CA ASP A 335 43.39 3.00 9.06
C ASP A 335 42.29 2.04 8.59
N SER A 336 41.44 1.57 9.50
CA SER A 336 40.31 0.70 9.16
C SER A 336 39.24 1.42 8.35
N VAL A 337 38.87 2.65 8.73
CA VAL A 337 37.94 3.50 7.96
C VAL A 337 38.50 3.78 6.58
N ASN A 338 39.76 4.20 6.50
CA ASN A 338 40.45 4.52 5.25
C ASN A 338 40.53 3.31 4.31
N ARG A 339 40.81 2.12 4.85
CA ARG A 339 40.80 0.87 4.10
C ARG A 339 39.41 0.57 3.53
N MET A 340 38.37 0.67 4.36
CA MET A 340 36.98 0.42 3.94
C MET A 340 36.44 1.50 2.98
N ALA A 341 36.95 2.73 3.04
CA ALA A 341 36.58 3.81 2.14
C ALA A 341 37.27 3.70 0.76
N GLY A 342 38.46 3.08 0.70
CA GLY A 342 39.19 2.85 -0.56
C GLY A 342 38.57 1.79 -1.46
N GLU A 343 37.75 0.90 -0.92
CA GLU A 343 36.91 -0.03 -1.69
C GLU A 343 35.70 0.74 -2.24
N SER A 344 35.23 0.43 -3.47
CA SER A 344 34.10 1.18 -4.04
C SER A 344 32.86 1.02 -3.17
N CYS A 345 32.63 2.01 -2.32
CA CYS A 345 31.67 1.95 -1.24
C CYS A 345 30.30 2.28 -1.81
N ARG A 346 29.46 1.25 -2.03
CA ARG A 346 28.07 1.46 -2.42
C ARG A 346 27.40 2.32 -1.36
N VAL A 347 26.73 3.39 -1.80
CA VAL A 347 25.89 4.24 -0.94
C VAL A 347 24.42 4.00 -1.26
N THR A 348 23.55 4.19 -0.27
CA THR A 348 22.10 4.06 -0.47
C THR A 348 21.60 5.04 -1.53
N LEU A 349 20.65 4.57 -2.34
CA LEU A 349 19.95 5.40 -3.31
C LEU A 349 19.00 6.41 -2.66
N PHE A 350 18.68 6.22 -1.37
CA PHE A 350 17.76 7.07 -0.62
C PHE A 350 18.45 8.22 0.14
N LYS A 351 19.77 8.40 -0.02
CA LYS A 351 20.55 9.41 0.72
C LYS A 351 20.00 10.84 0.55
N ASP A 352 19.44 11.14 -0.62
CA ASP A 352 18.89 12.46 -0.98
C ASP A 352 17.35 12.49 -0.92
N ASP A 353 16.70 11.44 -0.38
CA ASP A 353 15.24 11.43 -0.22
C ASP A 353 14.83 12.46 0.86
N ALA A 354 13.92 13.37 0.51
CA ALA A 354 13.44 14.42 1.43
C ALA A 354 12.84 13.83 2.72
N ARG A 355 12.08 12.73 2.61
CA ARG A 355 11.44 12.07 3.76
C ARG A 355 12.47 11.45 4.70
N TYR A 356 13.63 11.09 4.17
CA TYR A 356 14.74 10.56 4.93
C TYR A 356 15.53 11.68 5.59
N THR A 357 15.98 12.65 4.79
CA THR A 357 16.77 13.80 5.26
C THR A 357 16.04 14.66 6.29
N ASP A 358 14.73 14.85 6.16
CA ASP A 358 13.91 15.60 7.15
C ASP A 358 13.78 14.90 8.51
N ARG A 359 14.09 13.59 8.58
CA ARG A 359 13.96 12.77 9.79
C ARG A 359 15.28 12.36 10.39
N LEU A 360 16.38 12.53 9.65
CA LEU A 360 17.72 12.26 10.15
C LEU A 360 18.04 13.27 11.24
N ASN A 361 18.30 12.76 12.43
CA ASN A 361 18.75 13.55 13.56
C ASN A 361 19.95 12.86 14.19
N VAL A 362 21.14 13.34 13.85
CA VAL A 362 22.41 12.83 14.40
C VAL A 362 23.05 13.96 15.20
N SER A 363 23.69 13.60 16.30
CA SER A 363 24.39 14.52 17.18
C SER A 363 25.48 15.31 16.46
N GLU A 364 25.67 16.55 16.92
CA GLU A 364 26.78 17.41 16.50
C GLU A 364 28.16 16.80 16.82
N GLU A 365 28.23 15.76 17.66
CA GLU A 365 29.49 15.07 17.99
C GLU A 365 30.03 14.22 16.84
N ILE A 366 29.16 13.79 15.92
CA ILE A 366 29.50 12.93 14.77
C ILE A 366 29.32 13.70 13.44
N VAL A 367 28.70 14.89 13.49
CA VAL A 367 28.49 15.76 12.33
C VAL A 367 29.51 16.89 12.31
N GLY A 368 30.29 16.97 11.24
CA GLY A 368 31.27 18.02 11.01
C GLY A 368 30.86 19.07 9.99
N ALA A 369 31.77 20.03 9.76
CA ALA A 369 31.60 21.06 8.75
C ALA A 369 31.62 20.50 7.31
N ALA A 370 32.36 19.41 7.11
CA ALA A 370 32.53 18.71 5.84
C ALA A 370 32.51 17.19 6.06
N ARG A 371 32.16 16.44 5.02
CA ARG A 371 32.26 14.98 5.03
C ARG A 371 33.73 14.58 4.93
N VAL A 372 34.18 13.71 5.82
CA VAL A 372 35.55 13.18 5.80
C VAL A 372 35.57 11.83 5.08
N GLU A 373 36.10 11.82 3.86
CA GLU A 373 36.27 10.59 3.07
C GLU A 373 37.51 9.80 3.49
N HIS A 374 38.56 10.50 3.94
CA HIS A 374 39.81 9.92 4.36
C HIS A 374 40.37 10.69 5.56
N TYR A 375 40.73 9.97 6.62
CA TYR A 375 41.36 10.55 7.79
C TYR A 375 42.88 10.57 7.62
N SER A 376 43.51 11.72 7.89
CA SER A 376 44.96 11.82 8.04
C SER A 376 45.32 11.76 9.51
N PHE A 377 46.06 10.73 9.91
CA PHE A 377 46.51 10.59 11.28
C PHE A 377 47.47 11.74 11.69
N ASP A 378 48.31 12.22 10.78
CA ASP A 378 49.19 13.36 11.06
C ASP A 378 48.39 14.65 11.31
N LEU A 379 47.34 14.92 10.53
CA LEU A 379 46.46 16.07 10.78
C LEU A 379 45.71 15.92 12.11
N PHE A 380 45.33 14.70 12.48
CA PHE A 380 44.72 14.44 13.78
C PHE A 380 45.71 14.68 14.94
N LEU A 381 46.97 14.29 14.79
CA LEU A 381 48.02 14.58 15.78
C LEU A 381 48.21 16.08 15.99
N GLU A 382 48.07 16.90 14.96
CA GLU A 382 48.11 18.37 15.11
C GLU A 382 47.00 18.85 16.06
N SER A 383 45.78 18.36 15.88
CA SER A 383 44.65 18.66 16.77
C SER A 383 44.89 18.17 18.21
N VAL A 384 45.61 17.05 18.39
CA VAL A 384 46.00 16.57 19.73
C VAL A 384 47.01 17.50 20.38
N VAL A 385 47.98 18.01 19.61
CA VAL A 385 48.95 19.00 20.12
C VAL A 385 48.25 20.29 20.54
N GLU A 386 47.35 20.81 19.71
CA GLU A 386 46.54 21.98 20.06
C GLU A 386 45.74 21.75 21.34
N MET A 387 45.12 20.58 21.48
CA MET A 387 44.38 20.18 22.69
C MET A 387 45.29 20.12 23.94
N LEU A 388 46.52 19.63 23.82
CA LEU A 388 47.49 19.60 24.91
C LEU A 388 47.95 21.01 25.34
N VAL A 389 48.21 21.88 24.37
CA VAL A 389 48.60 23.28 24.58
C VAL A 389 47.47 24.05 25.24
N ASP A 390 46.25 23.87 24.75
CA ASP A 390 45.05 24.49 25.32
C ASP A 390 44.80 24.04 26.76
N GLY A 391 44.93 22.73 27.03
CA GLY A 391 44.84 22.18 28.37
C GLY A 391 46.00 22.59 29.30
N ALA A 392 47.06 23.19 28.75
CA ALA A 392 48.23 23.70 29.48
C ALA A 392 48.27 25.23 29.55
N LYS A 393 47.22 25.95 29.13
CA LYS A 393 47.15 27.42 29.17
C LYS A 393 47.45 28.04 30.55
N HIS A 394 47.15 27.31 31.62
CA HIS A 394 47.37 27.75 33.00
C HIS A 394 48.75 27.40 33.56
N LEU A 395 49.55 26.64 32.83
CA LEU A 395 50.90 26.23 33.21
C LEU A 395 51.94 27.28 32.78
N THR A 396 53.13 27.23 33.38
CA THR A 396 54.26 28.04 32.91
C THR A 396 54.74 27.56 31.54
N ASP A 397 55.48 28.41 30.82
CA ASP A 397 55.97 28.03 29.48
C ASP A 397 56.97 26.87 29.52
N GLU A 398 57.73 26.74 30.61
CA GLU A 398 58.56 25.57 30.90
C GLU A 398 57.74 24.29 31.09
N GLU A 399 56.64 24.36 31.84
CA GLU A 399 55.74 23.22 32.06
C GLU A 399 54.99 22.82 30.78
N LYS A 400 54.55 23.80 29.97
CA LYS A 400 53.97 23.54 28.64
C LYS A 400 54.96 22.83 27.73
N TYR A 401 56.20 23.33 27.67
CA TYR A 401 57.27 22.72 26.90
C TYR A 401 57.50 21.27 27.33
N ILE A 402 57.65 21.02 28.63
CA ILE A 402 57.85 19.66 29.17
C ILE A 402 56.69 18.75 28.76
N LYS A 403 55.45 19.24 28.81
CA LYS A 403 54.28 18.46 28.42
C LYS A 403 54.28 18.10 26.94
N VAL A 404 54.56 19.06 26.06
CA VAL A 404 54.58 18.86 24.61
C VAL A 404 55.78 18.01 24.17
N ILE A 405 56.95 18.18 24.78
CA ILE A 405 58.15 17.39 24.45
C ILE A 405 58.04 15.94 24.95
N ASN A 406 57.40 15.72 26.10
CA ASN A 406 57.09 14.37 26.59
C ASN A 406 56.13 13.67 25.62
N PHE A 407 55.10 14.38 25.15
CA PHE A 407 54.21 13.87 24.11
C PHE A 407 54.96 13.55 22.81
N ALA A 408 55.83 14.46 22.33
CA ALA A 408 56.65 14.23 21.15
C ALA A 408 57.55 12.99 21.29
N SER A 409 58.10 12.77 22.48
CA SER A 409 58.93 11.59 22.78
C SER A 409 58.08 10.32 22.82
N GLU A 410 56.86 10.38 23.36
CA GLU A 410 55.94 9.25 23.43
C GLU A 410 55.46 8.78 22.05
N ILE A 411 55.09 9.72 21.17
CA ILE A 411 54.67 9.37 19.79
C ILE A 411 55.84 8.77 19.00
N GLU A 412 57.06 9.24 19.20
CA GLU A 412 58.26 8.74 18.51
C GLU A 412 58.64 7.34 19.00
N LEU A 413 58.65 7.11 20.31
CA LEU A 413 58.92 5.80 20.91
C LEU A 413 57.92 4.72 20.45
N ARG A 414 56.67 5.11 20.19
CA ARG A 414 55.60 4.22 19.70
C ARG A 414 55.50 4.15 18.17
N GLY A 415 56.34 4.88 17.43
CA GLY A 415 56.29 4.91 15.97
C GLY A 415 54.98 5.48 15.41
N LEU A 416 54.39 6.45 16.11
CA LEU A 416 53.14 7.12 15.76
C LEU A 416 53.44 8.43 15.01
N GLY A 417 52.84 8.61 13.83
CA GLY A 417 53.04 9.79 12.98
C GLY A 417 54.31 9.73 12.12
N SER A 418 54.41 10.64 11.15
CA SER A 418 55.58 10.79 10.27
C SER A 418 56.76 11.51 10.93
N GLU A 419 57.97 11.35 10.38
CA GLU A 419 59.16 12.10 10.82
C GLU A 419 58.95 13.62 10.73
N ASP A 420 58.28 14.08 9.67
CA ASP A 420 57.91 15.48 9.47
C ASP A 420 56.99 15.97 10.59
N MET A 421 56.05 15.13 11.03
CA MET A 421 55.16 15.44 12.14
C MET A 421 55.94 15.53 13.45
N HIS A 422 56.85 14.59 13.75
CA HIS A 422 57.71 14.66 14.93
C HIS A 422 58.53 15.95 14.97
N ALA A 423 59.14 16.32 13.82
CA ALA A 423 59.89 17.56 13.69
C ALA A 423 59.00 18.81 13.87
N LYS A 424 57.74 18.76 13.41
CA LYS A 424 56.75 19.83 13.60
C LYS A 424 56.38 20.00 15.08
N VAL A 425 56.09 18.91 15.81
CA VAL A 425 55.77 18.99 17.25
C VAL A 425 56.95 19.53 18.06
N ARG A 426 58.18 19.09 17.77
CA ARG A 426 59.40 19.59 18.44
C ARG A 426 59.62 21.08 18.18
N ARG A 427 59.47 21.55 16.93
CA ARG A 427 59.55 22.98 16.60
C ARG A 427 58.49 23.78 17.36
N HIS A 428 57.27 23.26 17.45
CA HIS A 428 56.21 23.90 18.21
C HIS A 428 56.56 24.02 19.70
N ALA A 429 57.07 22.95 20.33
CA ALA A 429 57.55 23.00 21.70
C ALA A 429 58.66 24.05 21.89
N HIS A 430 59.69 24.05 21.05
CA HIS A 430 60.80 25.02 21.15
C HIS A 430 60.36 26.48 21.00
N SER A 431 59.33 26.74 20.19
CA SER A 431 58.78 28.09 20.04
C SER A 431 58.17 28.65 21.33
N MET A 432 57.78 27.79 22.29
CA MET A 432 57.17 28.20 23.56
C MET A 432 58.18 28.73 24.60
N ILE A 433 59.45 28.33 24.51
CA ILE A 433 60.54 28.82 25.39
C ILE A 433 61.31 29.97 24.73
N SER A 434 61.16 30.13 23.41
CA SER A 434 61.89 31.15 22.62
C SER A 434 61.15 32.50 22.55
N SER A 435 59.97 32.59 23.16
CA SER A 435 59.13 33.79 23.34
C SER A 435 59.21 34.28 24.77
#